data_AF-H8FRP6-F1
#
_entry.id   AF-H8FRP6-F1
#
_cell.length_a   1.000
_cell.length_b   1.000
_cell.length_c   1.000
_cell.angle_alpha   90.00
_cell.angle_beta   90.00
_cell.angle_gamma   90.00
#
_symmetry.space_group_name_H-M   'P 1'
#
loop_
_entity.id
_entity.type
_entity.pdbx_description
1 polymer ?
#
loop_
_entity_poly.entity_id
_entity_poly.type
_entity_poly.pdbx_seq_one_letter_code
_entity_poly.pdbx_strand_id
1 'polypeptide(L)'
;MADSVSSTTSSPTLASTPGGVKAWQKLVAHPESQTSLSATDIGWVKRNDSRLNVVSNINKDDKEQDLKFRVMTSGNLSFTTQSDKAIRVQLMNQNGQMIADSDSKSGKLFDNYQSLLTSNLTVQAGTYIIKVTRDASIPPKADLNYAVQVKMGDTFNNDYVTRIAAKQKTSAVSQTLNPVTGLMPAVLSAQNNKGYTFDPAANAAIFDVLSNKG
;
A
#
# COMPACT_ATOMS: atom_id res chain seq x y z
N MET A 1 11.13 52.55 -3.15
CA MET A 1 10.68 51.54 -2.15
C MET A 1 10.42 50.28 -2.94
N ALA A 2 11.29 49.28 -2.80
CA ALA A 2 11.17 47.99 -3.50
C ALA A 2 10.99 46.93 -2.40
N ASP A 3 9.77 46.41 -2.29
CA ASP A 3 9.44 45.38 -1.31
C ASP A 3 10.14 44.07 -1.69
N SER A 4 10.98 43.61 -0.77
CA SER A 4 11.64 42.32 -0.82
C SER A 4 10.60 41.25 -0.46
N VAL A 5 10.14 40.49 -1.46
CA VAL A 5 9.30 39.31 -1.22
C VAL A 5 10.19 38.21 -0.67
N SER A 6 10.21 38.09 0.65
CA SER A 6 10.86 36.98 1.37
C SER A 6 10.12 35.69 1.04
N SER A 7 10.73 34.84 0.20
CA SER A 7 10.28 33.48 -0.03
C SER A 7 10.59 32.62 1.19
N THR A 8 9.67 32.58 2.16
CA THR A 8 9.71 31.58 3.23
C THR A 8 9.40 30.22 2.64
N THR A 9 10.44 29.53 2.18
CA THR A 9 10.42 28.08 2.03
C THR A 9 10.29 27.47 3.43
N SER A 10 9.06 27.19 3.84
CA SER A 10 8.79 26.33 4.99
C SER A 10 9.37 24.95 4.70
N SER A 11 10.59 24.72 5.18
CA SER A 11 11.13 23.37 5.34
C SER A 11 10.20 22.64 6.31
N PRO A 12 9.55 21.54 5.93
CA PRO A 12 8.77 20.76 6.88
C PRO A 12 9.75 20.25 7.95
N THR A 13 9.54 20.71 9.18
CA THR A 13 10.22 20.22 10.37
C THR A 13 10.04 18.70 10.43
N LEU A 14 11.18 18.01 10.41
CA LEU A 14 11.32 16.56 10.38
C LEU A 14 10.65 15.95 11.63
N ALA A 15 9.46 15.35 11.46
CA ALA A 15 8.89 14.50 12.49
C ALA A 15 9.76 13.25 12.61
N SER A 16 10.57 13.15 13.67
CA SER A 16 11.18 11.89 14.07
C SER A 16 10.06 10.87 14.29
N THR A 17 10.16 9.71 13.68
CA THR A 17 9.22 8.62 13.95
C THR A 17 9.15 8.33 15.46
N PRO A 18 7.97 8.25 16.08
CA PRO A 18 7.85 7.88 17.48
C PRO A 18 8.57 6.56 17.79
N GLY A 19 9.41 6.54 18.83
CA GLY A 19 10.01 5.30 19.36
C GLY A 19 11.27 4.75 18.67
N GLY A 20 11.95 5.52 17.82
CA GLY A 20 13.24 5.09 17.22
C GLY A 20 13.11 4.14 16.03
N VAL A 21 11.90 3.97 15.50
CA VAL A 21 11.64 3.21 14.28
C VAL A 21 12.25 3.92 13.06
N LYS A 22 12.89 3.15 12.17
CA LYS A 22 13.42 3.63 10.89
C LYS A 22 12.33 3.59 9.82
N ALA A 23 12.04 4.73 9.21
CA ALA A 23 11.07 4.83 8.13
C ALA A 23 11.76 4.83 6.76
N TRP A 24 11.20 4.06 5.84
CA TRP A 24 11.70 3.81 4.50
C TRP A 24 10.59 3.99 3.49
N GLN A 25 10.87 4.64 2.37
CA GLN A 25 9.88 4.87 1.31
C GLN A 25 10.38 4.40 -0.05
N LYS A 26 9.44 3.85 -0.84
CA LYS A 26 9.62 3.58 -2.26
C LYS A 26 8.43 4.11 -3.04
N LEU A 27 8.72 4.70 -4.20
CA LEU A 27 7.74 5.19 -5.17
C LEU A 27 7.76 4.27 -6.37
N VAL A 28 6.59 3.77 -6.78
CA VAL A 28 6.46 2.77 -7.85
C VAL A 28 5.49 3.29 -8.89
N ALA A 29 5.88 3.25 -10.17
CA ALA A 29 4.96 3.45 -11.27
C ALA A 29 3.98 2.27 -11.39
N HIS A 30 2.73 2.52 -11.75
CA HIS A 30 1.78 1.44 -11.99
C HIS A 30 2.28 0.54 -13.13
N PRO A 31 2.37 -0.79 -12.96
CA PRO A 31 2.85 -1.69 -14.01
C PRO A 31 1.83 -1.81 -15.15
N GLU A 32 2.30 -1.93 -16.39
CA GLU A 32 1.43 -2.02 -17.57
C GLU A 32 0.53 -3.27 -17.57
N SER A 33 1.03 -4.36 -16.98
CA SER A 33 0.31 -5.62 -16.79
C SER A 33 0.40 -6.09 -15.35
N GLN A 34 -0.71 -6.60 -14.82
CA GLN A 34 -0.82 -7.12 -13.46
C GLN A 34 -0.99 -8.64 -13.53
N THR A 35 0.07 -9.35 -13.15
CA THR A 35 0.13 -10.81 -13.04
C THR A 35 0.97 -11.14 -11.81
N SER A 36 0.93 -12.38 -11.34
CA SER A 36 1.79 -12.82 -10.23
C SER A 36 3.29 -12.62 -10.49
N LEU A 37 3.72 -12.61 -11.76
CA LEU A 37 5.11 -12.36 -12.17
C LEU A 37 5.47 -10.87 -12.19
N SER A 38 4.50 -10.00 -12.46
CA SER A 38 4.66 -8.54 -12.52
C SER A 38 4.11 -7.81 -11.29
N ALA A 39 3.76 -8.56 -10.24
CA ALA A 39 3.28 -8.03 -8.98
C ALA A 39 4.30 -7.04 -8.38
N THR A 40 3.78 -5.93 -7.84
CA THR A 40 4.60 -4.90 -7.23
C THR A 40 5.25 -5.45 -5.97
N ASP A 41 6.58 -5.55 -5.93
CA ASP A 41 7.31 -5.95 -4.73
C ASP A 41 7.23 -4.85 -3.67
N ILE A 42 6.63 -5.16 -2.52
CA ILE A 42 6.48 -4.26 -1.38
C ILE A 42 7.44 -4.59 -0.24
N GLY A 43 8.32 -5.58 -0.41
CA GLY A 43 9.37 -5.94 0.55
C GLY A 43 9.11 -7.22 1.31
N TRP A 44 9.61 -7.28 2.55
CA TRP A 44 9.55 -8.47 3.38
C TRP A 44 9.02 -8.16 4.78
N VAL A 45 8.28 -9.11 5.35
CA VAL A 45 7.79 -9.09 6.71
C VAL A 45 8.57 -10.10 7.56
N LYS A 46 9.18 -9.63 8.65
CA LYS A 46 9.86 -10.42 9.67
C LYS A 46 9.28 -10.03 11.03
N ARG A 47 9.03 -11.05 11.86
CA ARG A 47 8.45 -10.88 13.19
C ARG A 47 9.24 -9.84 14.00
N ASN A 48 8.51 -8.89 14.60
CA ASN A 48 9.06 -7.84 15.46
C ASN A 48 10.12 -6.93 14.82
N ASP A 49 10.21 -6.90 13.50
CA ASP A 49 11.26 -6.14 12.80
C ASP A 49 10.70 -5.22 11.74
N SER A 50 9.83 -5.72 10.85
CA SER A 50 9.41 -4.96 9.68
C SER A 50 7.88 -4.86 9.59
N ARG A 51 7.40 -3.66 9.32
CA ARG A 51 6.02 -3.37 8.93
C ARG A 51 6.02 -2.87 7.50
N LEU A 52 5.11 -3.39 6.67
CA LEU A 52 4.93 -2.97 5.29
C LEU A 52 3.64 -2.18 5.19
N ASN A 53 3.67 -1.06 4.48
CA ASN A 53 2.51 -0.24 4.19
C ASN A 53 2.47 0.06 2.69
N VAL A 54 1.28 0.03 2.12
CA VAL A 54 1.05 0.31 0.71
C VAL A 54 -0.08 1.29 0.58
N VAL A 55 0.09 2.29 -0.29
CA VAL A 55 -0.95 3.25 -0.65
C VAL A 55 -1.04 3.36 -2.15
N SER A 56 -2.25 3.24 -2.69
CA SER A 56 -2.51 3.35 -4.12
C SER A 56 -3.99 3.66 -4.39
N ASN A 57 -4.36 3.67 -5.66
CA ASN A 57 -5.72 3.83 -6.16
C ASN A 57 -5.99 2.88 -7.34
N ILE A 58 -7.19 2.30 -7.38
CA ILE A 58 -7.73 1.59 -8.55
C ILE A 58 -8.69 2.51 -9.29
N ASN A 59 -8.25 3.03 -10.44
CA ASN A 59 -9.08 3.90 -11.29
C ASN A 59 -9.98 3.10 -12.24
N LYS A 60 -10.69 3.78 -13.14
CA LYS A 60 -11.62 3.14 -14.09
C LYS A 60 -10.96 2.17 -15.09
N ASP A 61 -9.71 2.43 -15.42
CA ASP A 61 -8.93 1.68 -16.42
C ASP A 61 -8.05 0.60 -15.75
N ASP A 62 -8.07 0.56 -14.42
CA ASP A 62 -7.40 -0.40 -13.58
C ASP A 62 -8.41 -1.38 -12.98
N LYS A 63 -8.12 -2.67 -13.09
CA LYS A 63 -9.00 -3.74 -12.59
C LYS A 63 -8.42 -4.39 -11.34
N GLU A 64 -7.12 -4.30 -11.15
CA GLU A 64 -6.38 -5.17 -10.28
C GLU A 64 -5.00 -4.60 -9.97
N GLN A 65 -4.57 -4.76 -8.72
CA GLN A 65 -3.21 -4.46 -8.31
C GLN A 65 -2.66 -5.59 -7.44
N ASP A 66 -1.66 -6.29 -7.96
CA ASP A 66 -0.99 -7.39 -7.27
C ASP A 66 0.22 -6.87 -6.50
N LEU A 67 0.27 -7.16 -5.19
CA LEU A 67 1.32 -6.73 -4.28
C LEU A 67 2.04 -7.95 -3.73
N LYS A 68 3.32 -8.10 -4.05
CA LYS A 68 4.14 -9.24 -3.62
C LYS A 68 4.96 -8.88 -2.39
N PHE A 69 4.96 -9.75 -1.39
CA PHE A 69 5.84 -9.63 -0.23
C PHE A 69 6.37 -11.00 0.20
N ARG A 70 7.45 -10.99 0.97
CA ARG A 70 8.05 -12.21 1.54
C ARG A 70 7.87 -12.27 3.04
N VAL A 71 7.32 -13.36 3.55
CA VAL A 71 7.36 -13.71 4.98
C VAL A 71 8.69 -14.39 5.27
N MET A 72 9.49 -13.81 6.17
CA MET A 72 10.83 -14.30 6.50
C MET A 72 10.82 -15.41 7.54
N THR A 73 9.81 -15.42 8.41
CA THR A 73 9.66 -16.37 9.53
C THR A 73 8.20 -16.78 9.65
N SER A 74 7.92 -18.07 9.83
CA SER A 74 6.55 -18.54 10.08
C SER A 74 5.95 -17.90 11.34
N GLY A 75 4.65 -17.62 11.31
CA GLY A 75 3.97 -16.96 12.43
C GLY A 75 2.64 -16.35 12.05
N ASN A 76 2.02 -15.70 13.02
CA ASN A 76 0.74 -15.03 12.81
C ASN A 76 0.93 -13.74 12.01
N LEU A 77 0.34 -13.71 10.82
CA LEU A 77 0.33 -12.52 9.98
C LEU A 77 -0.81 -11.61 10.43
N SER A 78 -0.49 -10.32 10.56
CA SER A 78 -1.46 -9.27 10.82
C SER A 78 -1.63 -8.45 9.55
N PHE A 79 -2.88 -8.17 9.23
CA PHE A 79 -3.27 -7.43 8.05
C PHE A 79 -4.24 -6.33 8.44
N THR A 80 -4.06 -5.13 7.90
CA THR A 80 -5.03 -4.04 8.07
C THR A 80 -5.27 -3.38 6.73
N THR A 81 -6.53 -3.21 6.39
CA THR A 81 -6.96 -2.47 5.20
C THR A 81 -7.79 -1.28 5.59
N GLN A 82 -7.58 -0.19 4.89
CA GLN A 82 -8.52 0.91 4.84
C GLN A 82 -8.74 1.23 3.37
N SER A 83 -9.99 1.23 2.93
CA SER A 83 -10.31 1.41 1.53
C SER A 83 -11.70 1.99 1.37
N ASP A 84 -11.96 2.52 0.18
CA ASP A 84 -13.33 2.74 -0.26
C ASP A 84 -14.10 1.41 -0.27
N LYS A 85 -15.42 1.45 -0.03
CA LYS A 85 -16.29 0.27 0.17
C LYS A 85 -16.28 -0.75 -0.97
N ALA A 86 -15.78 -0.37 -2.13
CA ALA A 86 -15.82 -1.12 -3.39
C ALA A 86 -14.50 -1.86 -3.70
N ILE A 87 -13.66 -2.11 -2.71
CA ILE A 87 -12.38 -2.82 -2.88
C ILE A 87 -12.48 -4.22 -2.27
N ARG A 88 -12.12 -5.24 -3.05
CA ARG A 88 -11.92 -6.62 -2.61
C ARG A 88 -10.44 -6.92 -2.45
N VAL A 89 -10.09 -7.59 -1.36
CA VAL A 89 -8.73 -7.90 -0.99
C VAL A 89 -8.57 -9.39 -0.74
N GLN A 90 -7.58 -9.99 -1.39
CA GLN A 90 -7.33 -11.42 -1.34
C GLN A 90 -5.86 -11.68 -1.00
N LEU A 91 -5.57 -12.74 -0.26
CA LEU A 91 -4.21 -13.19 0.03
C LEU A 91 -3.98 -14.55 -0.63
N MET A 92 -2.89 -14.65 -1.40
CA MET A 92 -2.47 -15.87 -2.08
C MET A 92 -1.08 -16.29 -1.60
N ASN A 93 -0.86 -17.61 -1.48
CA ASN A 93 0.47 -18.15 -1.21
C ASN A 93 1.30 -18.28 -2.51
N GLN A 94 2.56 -18.70 -2.36
CA GLN A 94 3.51 -18.84 -3.48
C GLN A 94 3.04 -19.79 -4.59
N ASN A 95 2.12 -20.71 -4.31
CA ASN A 95 1.58 -21.66 -5.28
C ASN A 95 0.35 -21.10 -6.02
N GLY A 96 -0.01 -19.83 -5.77
CA GLY A 96 -1.22 -19.21 -6.31
C GLY A 96 -2.51 -19.66 -5.62
N GLN A 97 -2.43 -20.43 -4.53
CA GLN A 97 -3.60 -20.82 -3.76
C GLN A 97 -4.07 -19.63 -2.92
N MET A 98 -5.36 -19.31 -3.04
CA MET A 98 -6.01 -18.33 -2.18
C MET A 98 -6.11 -18.86 -0.76
N ILE A 99 -5.67 -18.07 0.21
CA ILE A 99 -5.68 -18.41 1.62
C ILE A 99 -6.54 -17.47 2.46
N ALA A 100 -6.87 -16.28 1.96
CA ALA A 100 -7.86 -15.39 2.57
C ALA A 100 -8.53 -14.50 1.50
N ASP A 101 -9.77 -14.09 1.74
CA ASP A 101 -10.57 -13.27 0.84
C ASP A 101 -11.55 -12.39 1.62
N SER A 102 -11.60 -11.10 1.30
CA SER A 102 -12.47 -10.14 1.98
C SER A 102 -13.95 -10.26 1.62
N ASP A 103 -14.30 -11.04 0.59
CA ASP A 103 -15.69 -11.32 0.22
C ASP A 103 -16.36 -12.20 1.30
N SER A 104 -17.41 -11.69 1.93
CA SER A 104 -18.17 -12.39 2.98
C SER A 104 -18.83 -13.69 2.51
N LYS A 105 -18.95 -13.88 1.19
CA LYS A 105 -19.50 -15.09 0.57
C LYS A 105 -18.45 -16.17 0.32
N SER A 106 -17.17 -15.92 0.61
CA SER A 106 -16.06 -16.83 0.32
C SER A 106 -15.83 -17.94 1.37
N GLY A 107 -16.72 -18.04 2.37
CA GLY A 107 -16.70 -19.10 3.39
C GLY A 107 -15.41 -19.10 4.21
N LYS A 108 -14.68 -20.23 4.23
CA LYS A 108 -13.44 -20.36 5.01
C LYS A 108 -12.37 -19.32 4.64
N LEU A 109 -12.36 -18.82 3.41
CA LEU A 109 -11.44 -17.77 2.99
C LEU A 109 -11.76 -16.44 3.68
N PHE A 110 -13.04 -16.16 3.93
CA PHE A 110 -13.49 -15.01 4.70
C PHE A 110 -13.12 -15.16 6.18
N ASP A 111 -13.30 -16.34 6.77
CA ASP A 111 -12.88 -16.60 8.16
C ASP A 111 -11.37 -16.40 8.34
N ASN A 112 -10.58 -16.83 7.35
CA ASN A 112 -9.15 -16.59 7.31
C ASN A 112 -8.84 -15.08 7.15
N TYR A 113 -9.65 -14.33 6.40
CA TYR A 113 -9.52 -12.88 6.29
C TYR A 113 -9.80 -12.17 7.63
N GLN A 114 -10.87 -12.55 8.33
CA GLN A 114 -11.14 -12.06 9.70
C GLN A 114 -10.01 -12.42 10.67
N SER A 115 -9.42 -13.60 10.51
CA SER A 115 -8.26 -14.04 11.28
C SER A 115 -7.00 -13.19 10.98
N LEU A 116 -6.83 -12.70 9.75
CA LEU A 116 -5.75 -11.76 9.42
C LEU A 116 -5.94 -10.40 10.12
N LEU A 117 -7.18 -9.88 10.15
CA LEU A 117 -7.52 -8.61 10.82
C LEU A 117 -7.27 -8.68 12.33
N THR A 118 -7.42 -9.86 12.92
CA THR A 118 -7.20 -10.11 14.36
C THR A 118 -5.83 -10.70 14.69
N SER A 119 -4.92 -10.80 13.71
CA SER A 119 -3.57 -11.35 13.88
C SER A 119 -3.53 -12.81 14.37
N ASN A 120 -4.49 -13.63 13.93
CA ASN A 120 -4.66 -15.04 14.29
C ASN A 120 -4.38 -16.01 13.13
N LEU A 121 -4.19 -15.52 11.89
CA LEU A 121 -3.85 -16.41 10.78
C LEU A 121 -2.35 -16.73 10.78
N THR A 122 -2.00 -17.97 11.10
CA THR A 122 -0.62 -18.47 10.98
C THR A 122 -0.28 -18.75 9.51
N VAL A 123 0.83 -18.19 9.05
CA VAL A 123 1.40 -18.42 7.72
C VAL A 123 2.83 -18.97 7.84
N GLN A 124 3.30 -19.63 6.78
CA GLN A 124 4.67 -20.13 6.71
C GLN A 124 5.62 -19.07 6.15
N ALA A 125 6.92 -19.24 6.37
CA ALA A 125 7.91 -18.49 5.60
C ALA A 125 7.74 -18.77 4.10
N GLY A 126 7.75 -17.73 3.28
CA GLY A 126 7.45 -17.87 1.85
C GLY A 126 7.07 -16.56 1.19
N THR A 127 6.82 -16.63 -0.12
CA THR A 127 6.31 -15.50 -0.90
C THR A 127 4.78 -15.50 -0.88
N TYR A 128 4.19 -14.32 -0.75
CA TYR A 128 2.75 -14.11 -0.75
C TYR A 128 2.40 -12.96 -1.69
N ILE A 129 1.18 -12.99 -2.20
CA ILE A 129 0.61 -11.94 -3.04
C ILE A 129 -0.69 -11.47 -2.42
N ILE A 130 -0.82 -10.16 -2.22
CA ILE A 130 -2.09 -9.50 -1.95
C ILE A 130 -2.66 -9.05 -3.28
N LYS A 131 -3.84 -9.57 -3.62
CA LYS A 131 -4.64 -9.15 -4.76
C LYS A 131 -5.58 -8.05 -4.31
N VAL A 132 -5.49 -6.87 -4.88
CA VAL A 132 -6.45 -5.77 -4.64
C VAL A 132 -7.25 -5.57 -5.92
N THR A 133 -8.56 -5.71 -5.86
CA THR A 133 -9.43 -5.61 -7.04
C THR A 133 -10.63 -4.71 -6.74
N ARG A 134 -11.19 -4.11 -7.79
CA ARG A 134 -12.51 -3.48 -7.68
C ARG A 134 -13.56 -4.58 -7.51
N ASP A 135 -14.47 -4.38 -6.58
CA ASP A 135 -15.66 -5.21 -6.46
C ASP A 135 -16.47 -5.12 -7.77
N ALA A 136 -16.71 -6.27 -8.39
CA ALA A 136 -17.39 -6.37 -9.69
C ALA A 136 -18.83 -5.82 -9.67
N SER A 137 -19.43 -5.64 -8.49
CA SER A 137 -20.76 -5.05 -8.32
C SER A 137 -20.80 -3.51 -8.44
N ILE A 138 -19.65 -2.84 -8.45
CA ILE A 138 -19.56 -1.38 -8.45
C ILE A 138 -19.06 -0.86 -9.81
N PRO A 139 -19.82 0.00 -10.51
CA PRO A 139 -19.40 0.56 -11.79
C PRO A 139 -18.03 1.26 -11.69
N PRO A 140 -17.15 1.14 -12.70
CA PRO A 140 -15.78 1.64 -12.65
C PRO A 140 -15.67 3.16 -12.75
N LYS A 141 -16.68 3.94 -12.36
CA LYS A 141 -16.72 5.39 -12.64
C LYS A 141 -15.87 6.24 -11.70
N ALA A 142 -15.62 5.76 -10.47
CA ALA A 142 -14.88 6.50 -9.45
C ALA A 142 -13.53 5.85 -9.16
N ASP A 143 -12.49 6.68 -9.01
CA ASP A 143 -11.16 6.27 -8.56
C ASP A 143 -11.25 5.80 -7.09
N LEU A 144 -10.88 4.55 -6.80
CA LEU A 144 -11.00 3.94 -5.47
C LEU A 144 -9.65 3.91 -4.75
N ASN A 145 -9.55 4.59 -3.61
CA ASN A 145 -8.33 4.64 -2.81
C ASN A 145 -8.27 3.44 -1.87
N TYR A 146 -7.04 2.97 -1.62
CA TYR A 146 -6.80 1.96 -0.61
C TYR A 146 -5.44 2.14 0.06
N ALA A 147 -5.38 1.67 1.30
CA ALA A 147 -4.17 1.44 2.06
C ALA A 147 -4.18 0.02 2.63
N VAL A 148 -3.02 -0.62 2.59
CA VAL A 148 -2.78 -1.96 3.13
C VAL A 148 -1.59 -1.90 4.08
N GLN A 149 -1.70 -2.52 5.24
CA GLN A 149 -0.59 -2.75 6.15
C GLN A 149 -0.43 -4.24 6.43
N VAL A 150 0.81 -4.68 6.47
CA VAL A 150 1.22 -6.05 6.79
C VAL A 150 2.28 -6.01 7.87
N LYS A 151 2.08 -6.74 8.97
CA LYS A 151 3.08 -6.91 10.03
C LYS A 151 3.02 -8.31 10.63
N MET A 152 4.05 -8.64 11.40
CA MET A 152 4.08 -9.86 12.20
C MET A 152 4.62 -9.54 13.59
N GLY A 153 3.85 -9.87 14.62
CA GLY A 153 4.14 -9.49 16.01
C GLY A 153 3.65 -8.08 16.37
N ASP A 154 4.09 -7.63 17.55
CA ASP A 154 3.53 -6.44 18.21
C ASP A 154 4.40 -5.19 18.01
N THR A 155 5.69 -5.38 17.75
CA THR A 155 6.66 -4.31 17.54
C THR A 155 7.27 -4.36 16.14
N PHE A 156 8.01 -3.32 15.77
CA PHE A 156 8.80 -3.26 14.55
C PHE A 156 9.88 -2.20 14.71
N ASN A 157 11.01 -2.37 14.02
CA ASN A 157 12.13 -1.43 13.98
C ASN A 157 12.24 -0.72 12.62
N ASN A 158 11.67 -1.32 11.57
CA ASN A 158 11.70 -0.85 10.20
C ASN A 158 10.27 -0.71 9.68
N ASP A 159 9.94 0.47 9.20
CA ASP A 159 8.64 0.75 8.61
C ASP A 159 8.81 1.11 7.14
N TYR A 160 8.26 0.27 6.27
CA TYR A 160 8.42 0.38 4.83
C TYR A 160 7.13 0.88 4.20
N VAL A 161 7.22 1.93 3.40
CA VAL A 161 6.09 2.55 2.73
C VAL A 161 6.28 2.45 1.23
N THR A 162 5.42 1.68 0.56
CA THR A 162 5.32 1.66 -0.90
C THR A 162 4.16 2.53 -1.35
N ARG A 163 4.47 3.56 -2.13
CA ARG A 163 3.49 4.43 -2.77
C ARG A 163 3.43 4.06 -4.25
N ILE A 164 2.27 3.59 -4.71
CA ILE A 164 2.08 3.21 -6.11
C ILE A 164 1.26 4.29 -6.81
N ALA A 165 1.77 4.78 -7.93
CA ALA A 165 1.05 5.73 -8.76
C ALA A 165 -0.23 5.11 -9.32
N ALA A 166 -1.22 5.96 -9.62
CA ALA A 166 -2.40 5.53 -10.37
C ALA A 166 -2.02 5.11 -11.80
N LYS A 167 -2.73 4.12 -12.36
CA LYS A 167 -2.59 3.74 -13.77
C LYS A 167 -2.86 4.93 -14.68
N GLN A 168 -2.08 5.10 -15.75
CA GLN A 168 -2.36 6.15 -16.72
C GLN A 168 -3.71 5.91 -17.41
N LYS A 169 -4.57 6.94 -17.47
CA LYS A 169 -5.87 6.89 -18.14
C LYS A 169 -5.63 6.96 -19.65
N THR A 170 -6.31 6.11 -20.43
CA THR A 170 -6.09 5.95 -21.89
C THR A 170 -6.45 7.17 -22.76
N SER A 171 -6.80 8.31 -22.15
CA SER A 171 -7.23 9.53 -22.85
C SER A 171 -6.39 10.77 -22.53
N ALA A 172 -5.26 10.65 -21.83
CA ALA A 172 -4.39 11.80 -21.52
C ALA A 172 -3.00 11.66 -22.18
N VAL A 173 -2.67 12.64 -23.02
CA VAL A 173 -1.30 12.93 -23.50
C VAL A 173 -0.36 13.00 -22.30
N SER A 174 0.80 12.36 -22.39
CA SER A 174 1.93 12.36 -21.45
C SER A 174 1.75 13.29 -20.23
N GLN A 175 1.20 12.73 -19.16
CA GLN A 175 1.12 13.41 -17.87
C GLN A 175 1.85 12.58 -16.81
N THR A 176 2.68 13.30 -16.06
CA THR A 176 3.22 13.03 -14.73
C THR A 176 2.46 11.94 -13.99
N LEU A 177 3.15 11.02 -13.28
CA LEU A 177 2.48 10.00 -12.46
C LEU A 177 1.40 10.73 -11.67
N ASN A 178 0.14 10.31 -11.77
CA ASN A 178 -0.90 11.04 -11.05
C ASN A 178 -0.74 10.69 -9.57
N PRO A 179 -0.48 11.68 -8.69
CA PRO A 179 -0.46 11.42 -7.26
C PRO A 179 -1.82 10.83 -6.90
N VAL A 180 -1.84 9.79 -6.07
CA VAL A 180 -3.10 9.35 -5.45
C VAL A 180 -3.70 10.58 -4.78
N THR A 181 -4.85 11.05 -5.26
CA THR A 181 -5.36 12.39 -4.95
C THR A 181 -5.50 12.58 -3.43
N GLY A 182 -4.64 13.41 -2.85
CA GLY A 182 -4.55 13.71 -1.41
C GLY A 182 -3.57 12.84 -0.60
N LEU A 183 -3.01 11.78 -1.18
CA LEU A 183 -2.11 10.81 -0.52
C LEU A 183 -0.65 10.90 -1.02
N MET A 184 -0.38 11.72 -2.04
CA MET A 184 0.97 11.96 -2.56
C MET A 184 1.13 13.44 -2.94
N PRO A 185 2.22 14.11 -2.53
CA PRO A 185 2.56 15.42 -3.07
C PRO A 185 2.83 15.33 -4.58
N ALA A 186 2.38 16.32 -5.36
CA ALA A 186 2.55 16.38 -6.81
C ALA A 186 4.03 16.32 -7.27
N VAL A 187 4.99 16.62 -6.39
CA VAL A 187 6.43 16.54 -6.67
C VAL A 187 7.02 15.14 -6.55
N LEU A 188 6.37 14.20 -5.83
CA LEU A 188 6.83 12.80 -5.74
C LEU A 188 6.34 11.96 -6.90
N SER A 189 5.43 12.49 -7.72
CA SER A 189 4.78 11.77 -8.80
C SER A 189 5.57 11.83 -10.12
N ALA A 190 6.86 12.13 -10.05
CA ALA A 190 7.80 12.01 -11.17
C ALA A 190 8.92 10.98 -10.91
N GLN A 191 8.98 10.38 -9.72
CA GLN A 191 10.08 9.50 -9.31
C GLN A 191 9.62 8.03 -9.28
N ASN A 192 10.36 7.17 -10.00
CA ASN A 192 10.26 5.72 -9.88
C ASN A 192 11.55 5.22 -9.23
N ASN A 193 11.45 4.78 -7.98
CA ASN A 193 12.59 4.27 -7.24
C ASN A 193 12.49 2.75 -7.20
N LYS A 194 13.47 2.04 -7.75
CA LYS A 194 13.49 0.56 -7.71
C LYS A 194 13.71 0.03 -6.29
N GLY A 195 14.25 0.84 -5.37
CA GLY A 195 14.55 0.46 -3.98
C GLY A 195 14.00 1.44 -2.95
N TYR A 196 14.04 1.01 -1.68
CA TYR A 196 13.66 1.84 -0.53
C TYR A 196 14.76 2.86 -0.21
N THR A 197 14.34 4.09 0.05
CA THR A 197 15.18 5.18 0.56
C THR A 197 14.75 5.55 1.98
N PHE A 198 15.70 5.86 2.86
CA PHE A 198 15.38 6.34 4.21
C PHE A 198 14.61 7.66 4.11
N ASP A 199 13.45 7.72 4.78
CA ASP A 199 12.60 8.90 4.81
C ASP A 199 11.92 8.96 6.19
N PRO A 200 12.46 9.75 7.14
CA PRO A 200 11.92 9.84 8.48
C PRO A 200 10.50 10.41 8.53
N ALA A 201 10.06 11.13 7.48
CA ALA A 201 8.73 11.71 7.37
C ALA A 201 7.70 10.76 6.72
N ALA A 202 8.14 9.64 6.12
CA ALA A 202 7.24 8.69 5.44
C ALA A 202 6.22 8.04 6.39
N ASN A 203 6.48 8.01 7.69
CA ASN A 203 5.66 7.32 8.70
C ASN A 203 4.39 8.10 9.11
N ALA A 204 4.23 9.36 8.69
CA ALA A 204 3.03 10.11 9.01
C ALA A 204 1.89 9.75 8.04
N ALA A 205 0.79 9.23 8.61
CA ALA A 205 -0.56 9.40 8.08
C ALA A 205 -1.08 8.49 6.94
N ILE A 206 -0.53 7.28 6.70
CA ILE A 206 -1.12 6.38 5.68
C ILE A 206 -2.60 6.03 5.98
N PHE A 207 -2.93 5.75 7.24
CA PHE A 207 -4.31 5.46 7.68
C PHE A 207 -5.09 6.71 8.10
N ASP A 208 -4.40 7.79 8.45
CA ASP A 208 -5.03 9.06 8.84
C ASP A 208 -5.59 9.83 7.61
N VAL A 209 -4.93 9.73 6.46
CA VAL A 209 -5.41 10.39 5.22
C VAL A 209 -6.68 9.74 4.67
N LEU A 210 -6.93 8.45 4.95
CA LEU A 210 -8.17 7.79 4.55
C LEU A 210 -9.30 7.95 5.57
N SER A 211 -9.01 8.28 6.84
CA SER A 211 -10.06 8.56 7.85
C SER A 211 -10.64 9.97 7.71
N ASN A 212 -9.88 10.91 7.15
CA ASN A 212 -10.32 12.30 6.95
C ASN A 212 -11.20 12.52 5.70
N LYS A 213 -11.67 11.45 5.04
CA LYS A 213 -12.68 11.49 3.95
C LYS A 213 -14.09 11.08 4.39
N GLY A 214 -14.33 11.01 5.71
CA GLY A 214 -15.65 10.77 6.31
C GLY A 214 -16.46 12.05 6.48
#